data_AF-A0A7C1WMQ5-F1
#
_entry.id   AF-A0A7C1WMQ5-F1
#
_cell.length_a   1.000
_cell.length_b   1.000
_cell.length_c   1.000
_cell.angle_alpha   90.00
_cell.angle_beta   90.00
_cell.angle_gamma   90.00
#
_symmetry.space_group_name_H-M   'P 1'
#
loop_
_entity.id
_entity.type
_entity.pdbx_description
1 polymer ?
#
loop_
_entity_poly.entity_id
_entity_poly.type
_entity_poly.pdbx_seq_one_letter_code
_entity_poly.pdbx_strand_id
1 'polypeptide(L)' 'MKFGAEYHFLDSFTVRAGYMLNYDERNFTAGFGVKQEVSGMYLRVNYAFQPYGIFGNVQFISIGISY' A
#
# COMPACT_ATOMS: atom_id res chain seq x y z
N MET A 1 -8.93 3.31 -17.60
CA MET A 1 -9.61 3.55 -16.32
C MET A 1 -8.80 2.95 -15.18
N LYS A 2 -8.72 3.62 -14.02
CA LYS A 2 -8.05 3.13 -12.81
C LYS A 2 -9.10 2.92 -11.74
N PHE A 3 -9.15 1.74 -11.15
CA PHE A 3 -10.03 1.41 -10.02
C PHE A 3 -9.16 1.20 -8.80
N GLY A 4 -9.59 1.72 -7.66
CA GLY A 4 -8.88 1.59 -6.39
C GLY A 4 -9.88 1.40 -5.26
N ALA A 5 -9.52 0.54 -4.32
CA ALA A 5 -10.25 0.31 -3.08
C ALA A 5 -9.26 0.47 -1.92
N GLU A 6 -9.64 1.28 -0.95
CA GLU A 6 -8.88 1.46 0.30
C GLU A 6 -9.80 1.17 1.47
N TYR A 7 -9.30 0.39 2.42
CA TYR A 7 -10.01 0.01 3.63
C TYR A 7 -9.15 0.37 4.84
N HIS A 8 -9.71 1.18 5.74
CA HIS A 8 -9.07 1.59 6.98
C HIS A 8 -9.79 0.93 8.16
N PHE A 9 -9.06 0.13 8.91
CA PHE A 9 -9.55 -0.50 10.14
C PHE A 9 -8.94 0.18 11.36
N LEU A 10 -9.80 0.84 12.14
CA LEU A 10 -9.45 1.49 13.43
C LEU A 10 -8.25 2.45 13.35
N ASP A 11 -8.02 3.07 12.19
CA ASP A 11 -6.88 3.97 11.89
C ASP A 11 -5.48 3.35 12.11
N SER A 12 -5.45 2.09 12.53
CA SER A 12 -4.26 1.32 12.92
C SER A 12 -3.86 0.33 11.85
N PHE A 13 -4.81 -0.11 11.02
CA PHE A 13 -4.54 -0.98 9.89
C PHE A 13 -5.20 -0.42 8.63
N THR A 14 -4.48 -0.45 7.52
CA THR A 14 -4.93 0.05 6.23
C THR A 14 -4.63 -1.00 5.18
N VAL A 15 -5.57 -1.30 4.30
CA VAL A 15 -5.37 -2.15 3.14
C VAL A 15 -5.78 -1.38 1.90
N ARG A 16 -4.99 -1.52 0.83
CA ARG A 16 -5.18 -0.84 -0.44
C ARG A 16 -5.07 -1.84 -1.56
N ALA A 17 -5.99 -1.81 -2.49
CA ALA A 17 -5.92 -2.59 -3.72
C ALA A 17 -6.25 -1.68 -4.89
N GLY A 18 -5.49 -1.78 -5.98
CA GLY A 18 -5.67 -1.00 -7.18
C GLY A 18 -5.63 -1.88 -8.41
N TYR A 19 -6.37 -1.50 -9.44
CA TYR A 19 -6.42 -2.20 -10.71
C TYR A 19 -6.51 -1.20 -11.85
N MET A 20 -5.55 -1.26 -12.78
CA MET A 20 -5.50 -0.38 -13.94
C MET A 20 -5.90 -1.15 -15.19
N LEU A 21 -7.03 -0.75 -15.80
CA LEU A 21 -7.71 -1.43 -16.91
C LEU A 21 -7.29 -0.94 -18.31
N ASN A 22 -6.23 -0.14 -18.45
CA ASN A 22 -5.92 0.57 -19.72
C ASN A 22 -4.46 0.54 -20.14
N TYR A 23 -3.63 -0.29 -19.52
CA TYR A 23 -2.33 -0.61 -20.05
C TYR A 23 -2.34 -2.08 -20.45
N ASP A 24 -1.76 -2.38 -21.61
CA ASP A 24 -1.56 -3.73 -22.17
C ASP A 24 -0.92 -4.69 -21.14
N GLU A 25 -0.26 -4.12 -20.13
CA GLU A 25 0.19 -4.75 -18.90
C GLU A 25 -0.87 -4.56 -17.78
N ARG A 26 -1.65 -5.61 -17.56
CA ARG A 26 -2.72 -5.72 -16.56
C ARG A 26 -2.15 -5.63 -15.13
N ASN A 27 -1.86 -4.41 -14.65
CA ASN A 27 -1.11 -4.21 -13.40
C ASN A 27 -2.05 -4.03 -12.19
N PHE A 28 -2.27 -5.15 -11.48
CA PHE A 28 -2.94 -5.17 -10.17
C PHE A 28 -1.98 -4.72 -9.08
N THR A 29 -2.30 -3.66 -8.34
CA THR A 29 -1.52 -3.22 -7.18
C THR A 29 -2.19 -3.63 -5.88
N ALA A 30 -1.38 -3.97 -4.89
CA ALA A 30 -1.86 -4.27 -3.55
C ALA A 30 -0.93 -3.63 -2.53
N GLY A 31 -1.45 -3.24 -1.38
CA GLY A 31 -0.66 -2.69 -0.30
C GLY A 31 -1.39 -2.79 1.02
N PHE A 32 -0.64 -2.76 2.09
CA PHE A 32 -1.16 -2.67 3.43
C PHE A 32 -0.27 -1.77 4.28
N GLY A 33 -0.83 -1.22 5.33
CA GLY A 33 -0.15 -0.35 6.26
C GLY A 33 -0.61 -0.64 7.67
N VAL A 34 0.33 -0.61 8.60
CA VAL A 34 0.08 -0.72 10.03
C VAL A 34 0.57 0.57 10.68
N LYS A 35 -0.25 1.15 11.54
CA LYS A 35 0.08 2.27 12.40
C LYS A 35 -0.11 1.80 13.84
N GLN A 36 0.92 1.98 14.66
CA GLN A 36 0.86 1.68 16.08
C GLN A 36 1.32 2.90 16.87
N GLU A 37 0.54 3.27 17.87
CA GLU A 37 0.92 4.30 18.83
C GLU A 37 1.65 3.63 20.01
N VAL A 38 2.84 4.10 20.31
CA VAL A 38 3.65 3.64 21.45
C VAL A 38 4.10 4.86 22.22
N SER A 39 3.50 5.08 23.40
CA SER A 39 3.89 6.15 24.34
C SER A 39 3.93 7.56 23.71
N GLY A 40 2.94 7.90 22.86
CA GLY A 40 2.86 9.19 22.17
C GLY A 40 3.64 9.27 20.85
N MET A 41 4.41 8.24 20.50
CA MET A 41 5.03 8.12 19.18
C MET A 41 4.18 7.26 18.24
N TYR A 42 4.00 7.70 17.00
CA TYR A 42 3.33 6.94 15.96
C TYR A 42 4.36 6.21 15.10
N LEU A 43 4.39 4.89 15.20
CA LEU A 43 5.11 4.03 14.28
C LEU A 43 4.19 3.67 13.12
N ARG A 44 4.66 3.87 11.88
CA ARG A 44 3.92 3.52 10.67
C ARG A 44 4.79 2.64 9.78
N VAL A 45 4.29 1.47 9.42
CA VAL A 45 4.91 0.57 8.45
C VAL A 45 3.94 0.41 7.29
N ASN A 46 4.36 0.73 6.07
CA ASN A 46 3.59 0.50 4.86
C ASN A 46 4.36 -0.44 3.94
N TYR A 47 3.63 -1.40 3.41
CA TYR A 47 4.10 -2.32 2.39
C TYR A 47 3.21 -2.16 1.17
N ALA A 48 3.81 -1.89 0.01
CA ALA A 48 3.09 -1.82 -1.25
C ALA A 48 3.77 -2.69 -2.30
N PHE A 49 2.96 -3.44 -3.02
CA PHE A 49 3.33 -4.30 -4.11
C PHE A 49 2.73 -3.77 -5.40
N GLN A 50 3.58 -3.55 -6.39
CA GLN A 50 3.19 -3.12 -7.71
C GLN A 50 3.90 -3.96 -8.77
N PRO A 51 3.17 -4.82 -9.50
CA PRO A 51 3.72 -5.50 -10.66
C PRO A 51 3.85 -4.48 -11.80
N TYR A 52 5.06 -4.37 -12.35
CA TYR A 52 5.35 -3.60 -13.55
C TYR A 52 5.56 -4.59 -14.71
N GLY A 53 4.45 -5.17 -15.18
CA GLY A 53 4.39 -6.13 -16.30
C GLY A 53 5.68 -6.88 -16.64
N ILE A 54 6.28 -6.63 -17.81
CA ILE A 54 7.47 -7.37 -18.30
C ILE A 54 8.78 -6.98 -17.61
N PHE A 55 8.80 -5.88 -16.86
CA PHE A 55 9.99 -5.32 -16.21
C PHE A 55 10.19 -5.77 -14.76
N GLY A 56 9.26 -6.59 -14.24
CA GLY A 56 9.38 -7.23 -12.93
C GLY A 56 8.49 -6.61 -11.85
N ASN A 57 8.47 -7.27 -10.69
CA ASN A 57 7.65 -6.86 -9.56
C ASN A 57 8.41 -5.86 -8.68
N VAL A 58 7.78 -4.74 -8.35
CA VAL A 58 8.34 -3.74 -7.44
C VAL A 58 7.66 -3.84 -6.07
N GLN A 59 8.48 -3.90 -5.03
CA GLN A 59 8.04 -3.93 -3.63
C GLN A 59 8.55 -2.68 -2.92
N PHE A 60 7.63 -1.88 -2.40
CA PHE A 60 7.92 -0.68 -1.63
C PHE A 60 7.67 -0.97 -0.16
N ILE A 61 8.71 -0.80 0.66
CA ILE A 61 8.62 -0.89 2.11
C ILE A 61 8.94 0.50 2.66
N SER A 62 8.01 1.07 3.41
CA SER A 62 8.14 2.39 4.01
C SER A 62 7.95 2.27 5.51
N ILE A 63 8.92 2.75 6.26
CA ILE A 63 8.87 2.82 7.72
C ILE A 63 8.93 4.30 8.08
N GLY A 64 7.95 4.75 8.86
CA GLY A 64 7.83 6.11 9.34
C GLY A 64 7.67 6.13 10.85
N ILE A 65 8.26 7.15 11.47
CA ILE A 65 8.15 7.42 12.90
C ILE A 65 7.72 8.88 13.02
N SER A 66 6.67 9.14 13.78
CA SER A 66 6.12 10.47 14.04
C SER A 66 6.02 10.71 15.55
N TYR A 67 6.14 11.96 15.98
CA TYR A 67 5.96 12.39 17.38
C TYR A 67 4.80 13.40 17.48
#